data_AF-A0A1G3G367-F1
#
_entry.id   AF-A0A1G3G367-F1
#
_cell.length_a   1.000
_cell.length_b   1.000
_cell.length_c   1.000
_cell.angle_alpha   90.00
_cell.angle_beta   90.00
_cell.angle_gamma   90.00
#
_symmetry.space_group_name_H-M   'P 1'
#
loop_
_entity.id
_entity.type
_entity.pdbx_description
1 polymer ?
#
loop_
_entity_poly.entity_id
_entity_poly.type
_entity_poly.pdbx_seq_one_letter_code
_entity_poly.pdbx_strand_id
1 'polypeptide(L)'
;MTIKTRLNRLSVIAGLIRDRDLARLRQAAAAREETRTLIAGLDAASATDLDPVTGALVAQSYHLWAEQRRAELNLCLARQTADWLQCQQKAAQGFGKAEILSRLMRRY
;
A
#
# COMPACT_ATOMS: atom_id res chain seq x y z
N MET A 1 -26.36 29.06 17.48
CA MET A 1 -25.89 27.70 17.15
C MET A 1 -25.23 27.12 18.39
N THR A 2 -25.70 25.97 18.92
CA THR A 2 -25.20 25.43 20.20
C THR A 2 -23.88 24.67 20.03
N ILE A 3 -23.09 24.58 21.10
CA ILE A 3 -21.81 23.85 21.13
C ILE A 3 -22.02 22.38 20.70
N LYS A 4 -23.12 21.76 21.15
CA LYS A 4 -23.50 20.39 20.79
C LYS A 4 -23.69 20.19 19.29
N THR A 5 -24.37 21.12 18.61
CA THR A 5 -24.54 21.06 17.14
C THR A 5 -23.20 21.21 16.40
N ARG A 6 -22.28 22.05 16.90
CA ARG A 6 -20.94 22.19 16.32
C ARG A 6 -20.11 20.92 16.50
N LEU A 7 -20.13 20.33 17.71
CA LEU A 7 -19.44 19.07 18.00
C LEU A 7 -19.97 17.90 17.16
N ASN A 8 -21.28 17.81 16.97
CA ASN A 8 -21.88 16.78 16.12
C ASN A 8 -21.38 16.91 14.67
N ARG A 9 -21.42 18.12 14.09
CA ARG A 9 -20.89 18.36 12.73
C ARG A 9 -19.41 18.00 12.61
N LEU A 10 -18.59 18.38 13.59
CA LEU A 10 -17.17 18.03 13.60
C LEU A 10 -16.96 16.52 13.71
N SER A 11 -17.74 15.82 14.53
CA SER A 11 -17.67 14.37 14.67
C SER A 11 -18.00 13.65 13.36
N VAL A 12 -19.06 14.10 12.67
CA VAL A 12 -19.44 13.56 11.34
C VAL A 12 -18.32 13.77 10.32
N ILE A 13 -17.78 15.00 10.22
CA ILE A 13 -16.70 15.31 9.28
C ILE A 13 -15.44 14.50 9.59
N ALA A 14 -15.08 14.36 10.87
CA ALA A 14 -13.93 13.58 11.29
C ALA A 14 -14.11 12.09 10.99
N GLY A 15 -15.32 11.54 11.11
CA GLY A 15 -15.66 10.20 10.68
C GLY A 15 -15.41 10.00 9.18
N LEU A 16 -15.91 10.91 8.34
CA LEU A 16 -15.69 10.86 6.89
C LEU A 16 -14.21 10.95 6.50
N ILE A 17 -13.44 11.83 7.16
CA ILE A 17 -12.00 11.96 6.93
C ILE A 17 -11.28 10.66 7.30
N ARG A 18 -11.60 10.08 8.46
CA ARG A 18 -11.05 8.80 8.90
C ARG A 18 -11.32 7.70 7.87
N ASP A 19 -12.56 7.58 7.41
CA ASP A 19 -12.96 6.51 6.50
C ASP A 19 -12.28 6.65 5.14
N ARG A 20 -12.16 7.89 4.62
CA ARG A 20 -11.36 8.21 3.42
C ARG A 20 -9.90 7.82 3.60
N ASP A 21 -9.28 8.20 4.71
CA ASP A 21 -7.85 7.96 4.93
C ASP A 21 -7.56 6.46 5.11
N LEU A 22 -8.47 5.71 5.73
CA LEU A 22 -8.41 4.24 5.79
C LEU A 22 -8.56 3.59 4.41
N ALA A 23 -9.47 4.08 3.56
CA ALA A 23 -9.63 3.58 2.20
C ALA A 23 -8.34 3.78 1.39
N ARG A 24 -7.72 4.96 1.50
CA ARG A 24 -6.42 5.26 0.85
C ARG A 24 -5.29 4.37 1.36
N LEU A 25 -5.23 4.14 2.67
CA LEU A 25 -4.24 3.23 3.25
C LEU A 25 -4.38 1.81 2.69
N ARG A 26 -5.61 1.30 2.56
CA ARG A 26 -5.86 -0.02 1.96
C ARG A 26 -5.42 -0.09 0.51
N GLN A 27 -5.72 0.94 -0.29
CA GLN A 27 -5.29 1.02 -1.69
C GLN A 27 -3.75 1.02 -1.81
N ALA A 28 -3.07 1.84 -1.01
CA ALA A 28 -1.61 1.90 -1.00
C ALA A 28 -0.97 0.56 -0.56
N ALA A 29 -1.57 -0.10 0.43
CA ALA A 29 -1.13 -1.43 0.87
C ALA A 29 -1.32 -2.49 -0.22
N ALA A 30 -2.46 -2.49 -0.92
CA ALA A 30 -2.75 -3.43 -1.99
C ALA A 30 -1.78 -3.27 -3.17
N ALA A 31 -1.55 -2.03 -3.63
CA ALA A 31 -0.61 -1.76 -4.73
C ALA A 31 0.82 -2.21 -4.39
N ARG A 32 1.24 -2.01 -3.13
CA ARG A 32 2.53 -2.46 -2.62
C ARG A 32 2.66 -3.99 -2.62
N GLU A 33 1.60 -4.69 -2.24
CA GLU A 33 1.59 -6.16 -2.16
C GLU A 33 1.53 -6.81 -3.55
N GLU A 34 0.84 -6.18 -4.50
CA GLU A 34 0.86 -6.58 -5.90
C GLU A 34 2.29 -6.53 -6.47
N THR A 35 3.01 -5.42 -6.28
CA THR A 35 4.40 -5.30 -6.75
C THR A 35 5.33 -6.34 -6.10
N ARG A 36 5.15 -6.64 -4.81
CA ARG A 36 5.91 -7.69 -4.12
C ARG A 36 5.65 -9.07 -4.71
N THR A 37 4.39 -9.35 -5.03
CA THR A 37 3.99 -10.61 -5.68
C THR A 37 4.65 -10.73 -7.06
N LEU A 38 4.69 -9.65 -7.83
CA LEU A 38 5.36 -9.62 -9.13
C LEU A 38 6.87 -9.89 -9.00
N ILE A 39 7.54 -9.29 -8.00
CA ILE A 39 8.97 -9.53 -7.72
C ILE A 39 9.20 -11.00 -7.37
N ALA A 40 8.38 -11.58 -6.48
CA ALA A 40 8.49 -12.99 -6.11
C ALA A 40 8.25 -13.93 -7.31
N GLY A 41 7.40 -13.52 -8.26
CA GLY A 41 7.15 -14.27 -9.49
C GLY A 41 8.35 -14.32 -10.44
N LEU A 42 9.32 -13.41 -10.33
CA LEU A 42 10.54 -13.43 -11.16
C LEU A 42 11.50 -14.55 -10.78
N ASP A 43 11.39 -15.09 -9.56
CA ASP A 43 12.24 -16.18 -9.06
C ASP A 43 11.75 -17.58 -9.50
N ALA A 44 10.81 -17.65 -10.45
CA ALA A 44 10.26 -18.91 -10.96
C ALA A 44 11.31 -19.74 -11.72
N ALA A 45 11.21 -21.07 -11.58
CA ALA A 45 12.16 -22.02 -12.15
C ALA A 45 12.16 -22.02 -13.69
N SER A 46 13.34 -22.23 -14.28
CA SER A 46 13.53 -22.35 -15.73
C SER A 46 12.92 -23.65 -16.28
N ALA A 47 12.45 -23.59 -17.53
CA ALA A 47 11.94 -24.76 -18.25
C ALA A 47 13.01 -25.86 -18.37
N THR A 48 12.64 -27.09 -18.01
CA THR A 48 13.58 -28.24 -17.91
C THR A 48 13.61 -29.08 -19.19
N ASP A 49 12.75 -28.80 -20.16
CA ASP A 49 12.56 -29.62 -21.37
C ASP A 49 13.51 -29.26 -22.53
N LEU A 50 14.52 -28.42 -22.29
CA LEU A 50 15.48 -27.98 -23.29
C LEU A 50 16.76 -28.83 -23.25
N ASP A 51 17.43 -28.97 -24.40
CA ASP A 51 18.79 -29.50 -24.40
C ASP A 51 19.70 -28.61 -23.54
N PRO A 52 20.79 -29.15 -22.96
CA PRO A 52 21.59 -28.43 -21.97
C PRO A 52 22.18 -27.09 -22.45
N VAL A 53 22.54 -26.99 -23.73
CA VAL A 53 23.16 -25.78 -24.30
C VAL A 53 22.10 -24.71 -24.51
N THR A 54 20.97 -25.08 -25.13
CA THR A 54 19.83 -24.15 -25.31
C THR A 54 19.24 -23.73 -23.96
N GLY A 55 19.11 -24.66 -23.02
CA GLY A 55 18.63 -24.40 -21.67
C GLY A 55 19.50 -23.37 -20.94
N ALA A 56 20.84 -23.49 -21.03
CA ALA A 56 21.75 -22.53 -20.43
C ALA A 56 21.63 -21.12 -21.05
N LEU A 57 21.51 -21.01 -22.38
CA LEU A 57 21.35 -19.73 -23.07
C LEU A 57 20.02 -19.04 -22.73
N VAL A 58 18.93 -19.82 -22.65
CA VAL A 58 17.61 -19.32 -22.26
C VAL A 58 17.63 -18.86 -20.80
N ALA A 59 18.21 -19.66 -19.89
CA ALA A 59 18.32 -19.30 -18.49
C ALA A 59 19.14 -18.02 -18.28
N GLN A 60 20.26 -17.85 -19.00
CA GLN A 60 21.07 -16.64 -18.93
C GLN A 60 20.31 -15.41 -19.47
N SER A 61 19.62 -15.55 -20.61
CA SER A 61 18.82 -14.47 -21.19
C SER A 61 17.67 -14.06 -20.28
N TYR A 62 16.99 -15.04 -19.68
CA TYR A 62 15.94 -14.81 -18.69
C TYR A 62 16.50 -14.11 -17.46
N HIS A 63 17.64 -14.54 -16.92
CA HIS A 63 18.26 -13.93 -15.76
C HIS A 63 18.55 -12.44 -15.99
N LEU A 64 19.15 -12.08 -17.13
CA LEU A 64 19.43 -10.68 -17.46
C LEU A 64 18.14 -9.84 -17.55
N TRP A 65 17.10 -10.38 -18.18
CA TRP A 65 15.79 -9.73 -18.24
C TRP A 65 15.16 -9.59 -16.85
N ALA A 66 15.23 -10.64 -16.02
CA ALA A 66 14.66 -10.66 -14.67
C ALA A 66 15.36 -9.67 -13.74
N GLU A 67 16.68 -9.53 -13.82
CA GLU A 67 17.42 -8.51 -13.06
C GLU A 67 16.96 -7.09 -13.39
N GLN A 68 16.89 -6.76 -14.68
CA GLN A 68 16.40 -5.45 -15.14
C GLN A 68 14.97 -5.22 -14.67
N ARG A 69 14.11 -6.22 -14.78
CA ARG A 69 12.72 -6.13 -14.34
C ARG A 69 12.59 -5.96 -12.84
N ARG A 70 13.43 -6.66 -12.06
CA ARG A 70 13.46 -6.54 -10.59
C ARG A 70 13.91 -5.15 -10.17
N ALA A 71 14.89 -4.55 -10.85
CA ALA A 71 15.32 -3.18 -10.59
C ALA A 71 14.17 -2.16 -10.77
N GLU A 72 13.41 -2.28 -11.86
CA GLU A 72 12.23 -1.43 -12.13
C GLU A 72 11.14 -1.59 -11.06
N LEU A 73 10.80 -2.84 -10.72
CA LEU A 73 9.79 -3.14 -9.71
C LEU A 73 10.24 -2.69 -8.32
N ASN A 74 11.52 -2.80 -7.97
CA ASN A 74 12.06 -2.32 -6.71
C ASN A 74 11.93 -0.79 -6.58
N LEU A 75 12.17 -0.04 -7.66
CA LEU A 75 11.95 1.40 -7.67
C LEU A 75 10.47 1.76 -7.47
N CYS A 76 9.56 1.02 -8.12
CA CYS A 76 8.12 1.15 -7.90
C CYS A 76 7.75 0.86 -6.44
N LEU A 77 8.25 -0.25 -5.90
CA LEU A 77 8.01 -0.69 -4.53
C LEU A 77 8.49 0.34 -3.50
N ALA A 78 9.63 0.98 -3.75
CA ALA A 78 10.15 2.04 -2.89
C ALA A 78 9.19 3.24 -2.83
N ARG A 79 8.68 3.69 -3.99
CA ARG A 79 7.67 4.78 -4.06
C ARG A 79 6.38 4.40 -3.35
N GLN A 80 5.83 3.22 -3.64
CA GLN A 80 4.63 2.71 -3.00
C GLN A 80 4.80 2.55 -1.48
N THR A 81 5.99 2.18 -1.01
CA THR A 81 6.29 2.09 0.42
C THR A 81 6.29 3.46 1.08
N ALA A 82 6.85 4.48 0.43
CA ALA A 82 6.78 5.85 0.93
C ALA A 82 5.33 6.35 1.00
N ASP A 83 4.53 6.10 -0.04
CA ASP A 83 3.11 6.47 -0.09
C ASP A 83 2.30 5.75 1.00
N TRP A 84 2.55 4.46 1.20
CA TRP A 84 1.91 3.67 2.26
C TRP A 84 2.23 4.23 3.65
N LEU A 85 3.49 4.57 3.94
CA LEU A 85 3.89 5.17 5.21
C LEU A 85 3.17 6.52 5.45
N GLN A 86 3.09 7.37 4.42
CA GLN A 86 2.35 8.63 4.51
C GLN A 86 0.86 8.41 4.76
N CYS A 87 0.25 7.44 4.08
CA CYS A 87 -1.16 7.08 4.29
C CYS A 87 -1.40 6.53 5.69
N GLN A 88 -0.47 5.72 6.21
CA GLN A 88 -0.55 5.16 7.56
C GLN A 88 -0.56 6.25 8.61
N GLN A 89 0.36 7.22 8.50
CA GLN A 89 0.40 8.39 9.40
C GLN A 89 -0.88 9.21 9.34
N LYS A 90 -1.39 9.50 8.14
CA LYS A 90 -2.65 10.26 7.95
C LYS A 90 -3.84 9.51 8.56
N ALA A 91 -3.97 8.21 8.31
CA ALA A 91 -5.04 7.39 8.86
C ALA A 91 -4.99 7.35 10.40
N ALA A 92 -3.79 7.22 11.00
CA ALA A 92 -3.60 7.26 12.45
C ALA A 92 -4.06 8.60 13.05
N GLN A 93 -3.68 9.72 12.42
CA GLN A 93 -4.12 11.05 12.87
C GLN A 93 -5.64 11.25 12.71
N GLY A 94 -6.20 10.84 11.57
CA GLY A 94 -7.65 10.91 11.30
C GLY A 94 -8.45 10.09 12.31
N PHE A 95 -7.98 8.88 12.61
CA PHE A 95 -8.56 8.03 13.65
C PHE A 95 -8.53 8.70 15.03
N GLY A 96 -7.37 9.21 15.46
CA GLY A 96 -7.24 9.88 16.75
C GLY A 96 -8.16 11.09 16.90
N LYS A 97 -8.25 11.93 15.86
CA LYS A 97 -9.16 13.10 15.86
C LYS A 97 -10.63 12.68 15.95
N ALA A 98 -11.04 11.67 15.19
CA ALA A 98 -12.40 11.15 15.22
C ALA A 98 -12.77 10.57 16.60
N GLU A 99 -11.84 9.84 17.21
CA GLU A 99 -12.01 9.25 18.54
C GLU A 99 -12.16 10.32 19.63
N ILE A 100 -11.33 11.37 19.61
CA ILE A 100 -11.43 12.48 20.57
C ILE A 100 -12.78 13.19 20.44
N LEU A 101 -13.21 13.49 19.21
CA LEU A 101 -14.50 14.16 18.98
C LEU A 101 -15.69 13.30 19.42
N SER A 102 -15.62 11.99 19.17
CA SER A 102 -16.62 11.02 19.65
C SER A 102 -16.70 11.03 21.18
N ARG A 103 -15.56 11.01 21.87
CA ARG A 103 -15.50 11.07 23.34
C ARG A 103 -16.04 12.38 23.90
N LEU A 104 -15.68 13.52 23.30
CA LEU A 104 -16.18 14.83 23.70
C LEU A 104 -17.71 14.89 23.53
N MET A 105 -18.25 14.39 22.43
CA MET A 105 -19.68 14.34 22.20
C MET A 105 -20.42 13.47 23.23
N ARG A 106 -19.81 12.40 23.74
CA ARG A 106 -20.41 11.59 24.83
C ARG A 106 -20.41 12.31 26.18
N ARG A 107 -19.57 13.33 26.36
CA ARG A 107 -19.42 14.10 27.60
C ARG A 107 -20.32 15.34 27.66
N TYR A 108 -20.93 15.75 26.55
CA TYR A 108 -21.81 16.94 26.40
C TYR A 108 -23.21 16.57 25.88
#